data_AF-A0A9X4NW01-F1
#
_entry.id   AF-A0A9X4NW01-F1
#
_cell.length_a   1.000
_cell.length_b   1.000
_cell.length_c   1.000
_cell.angle_alpha   90.00
_cell.angle_beta   90.00
_cell.angle_gamma   90.00
#
_symmetry.space_group_name_H-M   'P 1'
#
loop_
_entity.id
_entity.type
_entity.pdbx_description
1 polymer ?
#
loop_
_entity_poly.entity_id
_entity_poly.type
_entity_poly.pdbx_seq_one_letter_code
_entity_poly.pdbx_strand_id
1 'polypeptide(L)'
;PVTTEAPAPSDGEASWDDLQPVDLLGLELGYRLIAMVDKNRAGDLLTRIKGVRKKFAQEVGFLPPAVHVRDNLELRPSAYRITLRGVVVGEGEVFPGMFLAIDPGGIGTPLIGTPTTDPAFGLPAHWIEEKQRENAQMAGFTVVDSETVLATHLSHLMQVQAAKLLSRTETQELVEHVTRLAPKLIEEVVPKMVSVATFQKVLQLLLEESVHVRDIRTIIEALAEHAPHTTDPVELARRVRMALSPAIVQQIYGSVKELEVIAIEPGLERLLMQALSGAASGALDPGVAEMLSKSASDVANRQEEKGVPACLLVPDAIRNAMSRLLRRAAPRLQVLAHSEIPDTHLIRIGPILGELAA
;
A
#
# COMPACT_ATOMS: atom_id res chain seq x y z
N PRO A 1 -3.33 62.47 -35.27
CA PRO A 1 -3.60 61.03 -35.35
C PRO A 1 -2.34 60.23 -35.00
N VAL A 2 -2.18 59.90 -33.71
CA VAL A 2 -1.15 58.96 -33.26
C VAL A 2 -1.81 57.59 -33.32
N THR A 3 -1.48 56.83 -34.36
CA THR A 3 -1.86 55.43 -34.51
C THR A 3 -1.16 54.62 -33.44
N THR A 4 -1.94 54.14 -32.47
CA THR A 4 -1.55 53.11 -31.52
C THR A 4 -1.28 51.82 -32.29
N GLU A 5 0.01 51.47 -32.44
CA GLU A 5 0.43 50.15 -32.87
C GLU A 5 0.00 49.13 -31.80
N ALA A 6 -0.78 48.13 -32.23
CA ALA A 6 -1.09 46.97 -31.42
C ALA A 6 0.21 46.17 -31.17
N PRO A 7 0.43 45.60 -29.97
CA PRO A 7 1.61 44.79 -29.74
C PRO A 7 1.56 43.54 -30.63
N ALA A 8 2.68 43.27 -31.29
CA ALA A 8 2.88 42.07 -32.09
C ALA A 8 2.68 40.80 -31.25
N PRO A 9 2.21 39.68 -31.84
CA PRO A 9 2.11 38.41 -31.14
C PRO A 9 3.51 38.01 -30.65
N SER A 10 3.67 37.82 -29.34
CA SER A 10 4.92 37.33 -28.76
C SER A 10 5.22 35.94 -29.33
N ASP A 11 6.42 35.77 -29.86
CA ASP A 11 6.98 34.45 -30.17
C ASP A 11 6.75 33.51 -28.99
N GLY A 12 6.35 32.27 -29.29
CA GLY A 12 6.07 31.21 -28.32
C GLY A 12 7.32 30.71 -27.58
N GLU A 13 8.05 31.62 -26.95
CA GLU A 13 9.11 31.28 -26.00
C GLU A 13 8.48 30.63 -24.77
N ALA A 14 9.03 29.48 -24.39
CA ALA A 14 8.60 28.75 -23.21
C ALA A 14 8.65 29.67 -21.97
N SER A 15 7.56 29.68 -21.23
CA SER A 15 7.32 30.51 -20.05
C SER A 15 7.15 29.63 -18.81
N TRP A 16 7.19 30.25 -17.63
CA TRP A 16 6.85 29.56 -16.38
C TRP A 16 5.40 29.04 -16.37
N ASP A 17 4.52 29.59 -17.21
CA ASP A 17 3.13 29.16 -17.36
C ASP A 17 2.99 27.84 -18.14
N ASP A 18 4.04 27.41 -18.86
CA ASP A 18 4.09 26.11 -19.54
C ASP A 18 4.43 24.95 -18.58
N LEU A 19 4.84 25.26 -17.33
CA LEU A 19 5.02 24.26 -16.30
C LEU A 19 3.66 23.77 -15.78
N GLN A 20 3.17 22.69 -16.39
CA GLN A 20 1.97 22.03 -15.89
C GLN A 20 2.25 21.32 -14.57
N PRO A 21 1.42 21.56 -13.52
CA PRO A 21 1.51 20.80 -12.29
C PRO A 21 1.35 19.31 -12.56
N VAL A 22 2.19 18.51 -11.91
CA VAL A 22 2.10 17.06 -12.02
C VAL A 22 0.98 16.54 -11.13
N ASP A 23 0.04 15.81 -11.72
CA ASP A 23 -1.04 15.17 -10.96
C ASP A 23 -0.47 14.22 -9.89
N LEU A 24 -0.92 14.40 -8.65
CA LEU A 24 -0.46 13.57 -7.53
C LEU A 24 -0.87 12.10 -7.69
N LEU A 25 -2.10 11.86 -8.13
CA LEU A 25 -2.64 10.55 -8.47
C LEU A 25 -3.46 10.68 -9.75
N GLY A 26 -3.01 10.00 -10.81
CA GLY A 26 -3.60 10.06 -12.14
C GLY A 26 -4.11 8.70 -12.61
N LEU A 27 -5.17 8.74 -13.42
CA LEU A 27 -5.69 7.61 -14.16
C LEU A 27 -5.84 8.01 -15.63
N GLU A 28 -4.99 7.44 -16.47
CA GLU A 28 -5.02 7.62 -17.91
C GLU A 28 -5.80 6.50 -18.57
N LEU A 29 -6.67 6.85 -19.50
CA LEU A 29 -7.59 5.92 -20.16
C LEU A 29 -7.38 5.92 -21.67
N GLY A 30 -7.24 4.74 -22.26
CA GLY A 30 -7.36 4.55 -23.70
C GLY A 30 -8.77 4.90 -24.19
N TYR A 31 -8.89 5.25 -25.48
CA TYR A 31 -10.12 5.87 -25.99
C TYR A 31 -11.40 5.04 -25.82
N ARG A 32 -11.33 3.69 -25.80
CA ARG A 32 -12.53 2.84 -25.58
C ARG A 32 -13.03 2.90 -24.15
N LEU A 33 -12.15 3.23 -23.20
CA LEU A 33 -12.47 3.30 -21.77
C LEU A 33 -13.12 4.63 -21.38
N ILE A 34 -13.06 5.65 -22.25
CA ILE A 34 -13.71 6.95 -22.02
C ILE A 34 -15.22 6.80 -21.78
N ALA A 35 -15.85 5.80 -22.43
CA ALA A 35 -17.26 5.51 -22.21
C ALA A 35 -17.58 5.13 -20.74
N MET A 36 -16.62 4.59 -19.99
CA MET A 36 -16.80 4.17 -18.59
C MET A 36 -16.86 5.35 -17.61
N VAL A 37 -16.42 6.55 -18.03
CA VAL A 37 -16.41 7.76 -17.19
C VAL A 37 -17.49 8.79 -17.55
N ASP A 38 -18.23 8.56 -18.64
CA ASP A 38 -19.30 9.45 -19.08
C ASP A 38 -20.55 9.30 -18.19
N LYS A 39 -20.85 10.37 -17.45
CA LYS A 39 -22.02 10.44 -16.54
C LYS A 39 -23.35 10.29 -17.27
N ASN A 40 -23.41 10.61 -18.57
CA ASN A 40 -24.64 10.51 -19.37
C ASN A 40 -24.86 9.10 -19.93
N ARG A 41 -23.83 8.24 -19.90
CA ARG A 41 -23.84 6.88 -20.45
C ARG A 41 -23.59 5.84 -19.36
N ALA A 42 -24.37 5.86 -18.28
CA ALA A 42 -24.30 4.85 -17.21
C ALA A 42 -22.85 4.55 -16.71
N GLY A 43 -21.91 5.50 -16.84
CA GLY A 43 -20.52 5.31 -16.48
C GLY A 43 -20.37 5.30 -14.96
N ASP A 44 -20.09 4.12 -14.40
CA ASP A 44 -20.00 3.92 -12.94
C ASP A 44 -18.57 4.12 -12.39
N LEU A 45 -17.57 4.28 -13.27
CA LEU A 45 -16.17 4.30 -12.84
C LEU A 45 -15.86 5.49 -11.90
N LEU A 46 -16.39 6.69 -12.19
CA LEU A 46 -16.19 7.86 -11.33
C LEU A 46 -16.81 7.67 -9.94
N THR A 47 -17.95 7.00 -9.86
CA THR A 47 -18.61 6.68 -8.59
C THR A 47 -17.79 5.66 -7.81
N ARG A 48 -17.25 4.63 -8.48
CA ARG A 48 -16.37 3.64 -7.86
C ARG A 48 -15.05 4.24 -7.39
N ILE A 49 -14.43 5.14 -8.14
CA ILE A 49 -13.21 5.85 -7.70
C ILE A 49 -13.48 6.65 -6.41
N LYS A 50 -14.64 7.32 -6.30
CA LYS A 50 -15.04 7.99 -5.05
C LYS A 50 -15.21 6.99 -3.92
N GLY A 51 -15.82 5.84 -4.18
CA GLY A 51 -15.96 4.73 -3.24
C GLY A 51 -14.61 4.21 -2.74
N VAL A 52 -13.66 4.00 -3.65
CA VAL A 52 -12.28 3.58 -3.34
C VAL A 52 -11.59 4.59 -2.42
N ARG A 53 -11.65 5.89 -2.75
CA ARG A 53 -11.06 6.94 -1.87
C ARG A 53 -11.69 6.96 -0.48
N LYS A 54 -13.01 6.80 -0.39
CA LYS A 54 -13.73 6.76 0.90
C LYS A 54 -13.33 5.54 1.72
N LYS A 55 -13.28 4.35 1.10
CA LYS A 55 -12.88 3.10 1.74
C LYS A 55 -11.43 3.18 2.22
N PHE A 56 -10.52 3.69 1.38
CA PHE A 56 -9.13 3.92 1.75
C PHE A 56 -9.02 4.80 3.00
N ALA A 57 -9.75 5.91 3.06
CA ALA A 57 -9.71 6.80 4.22
C ALA A 57 -10.20 6.12 5.51
N GLN A 58 -11.21 5.25 5.42
CA GLN A 58 -11.76 4.50 6.56
C GLN A 58 -10.82 3.39 7.05
N GLU A 59 -10.13 2.70 6.12
CA GLU A 59 -9.25 1.58 6.45
C GLU A 59 -7.86 2.07 6.86
N VAL A 60 -7.25 2.95 6.05
CA VAL A 60 -5.86 3.40 6.20
C VAL A 60 -5.74 4.57 7.18
N GLY A 61 -6.73 5.48 7.24
CA GLY A 61 -6.77 6.53 8.25
C GLY A 61 -6.40 7.95 7.79
N PHE A 62 -6.27 8.19 6.48
CA PHE A 62 -6.14 9.55 5.93
C PHE A 62 -6.86 9.67 4.58
N LEU A 63 -7.25 10.89 4.21
CA LEU A 63 -7.88 11.14 2.91
C LEU A 63 -6.80 11.23 1.82
N PRO A 64 -6.79 10.35 0.81
CA PRO A 64 -5.80 10.43 -0.26
C PRO A 64 -6.18 11.55 -1.24
N PRO A 65 -5.22 12.05 -2.06
CA PRO A 65 -5.49 13.07 -3.07
C PRO A 65 -6.59 12.64 -4.05
N ALA A 66 -7.17 13.61 -4.75
CA ALA A 66 -8.12 13.32 -5.82
C ALA A 66 -7.43 12.57 -6.97
N VAL A 67 -8.16 11.64 -7.60
CA VAL A 67 -7.70 10.95 -8.81
C VAL A 67 -8.07 11.79 -10.02
N HIS A 68 -7.07 12.26 -10.75
CA HIS A 68 -7.25 12.99 -12.00
C HIS A 68 -7.41 12.00 -13.14
N VAL A 69 -8.59 11.97 -13.76
CA VAL A 69 -8.88 11.05 -14.85
C VAL A 69 -8.78 11.80 -16.18
N ARG A 70 -7.95 11.29 -17.09
CA ARG A 70 -7.73 11.88 -18.42
C ARG A 70 -7.67 10.81 -19.50
N ASP A 71 -8.06 11.15 -20.71
CA ASP A 71 -7.78 10.31 -21.86
C ASP A 71 -6.30 10.41 -22.26
N ASN A 72 -5.77 9.31 -22.78
CA ASN A 72 -4.45 9.27 -23.39
C ASN A 72 -4.53 8.48 -24.69
N LEU A 73 -4.46 9.19 -25.82
CA LEU A 73 -4.56 8.62 -27.17
C LEU A 73 -3.33 7.78 -27.57
N GLU A 74 -2.22 7.87 -26.83
CA GLU A 74 -1.04 7.03 -27.03
C GLU A 74 -1.21 5.63 -26.42
N LEU A 75 -2.17 5.45 -25.50
CA LEU A 75 -2.48 4.14 -24.94
C LEU A 75 -3.21 3.26 -25.94
N ARG A 76 -3.05 1.94 -25.78
CA ARG A 76 -3.88 0.97 -26.49
C ARG A 76 -5.36 1.24 -26.18
N PRO A 77 -6.29 0.93 -27.13
CA PRO A 77 -7.70 1.30 -27.02
C PRO A 77 -8.37 0.94 -25.69
N SER A 78 -8.03 -0.24 -25.16
CA SER A 78 -8.58 -0.86 -23.95
C SER A 78 -7.62 -0.83 -22.76
N ALA A 79 -6.49 -0.12 -22.88
CA ALA A 79 -5.51 0.00 -21.81
C ALA A 79 -5.79 1.20 -20.91
N TYR A 80 -5.38 1.08 -19.66
CA TYR A 80 -5.32 2.19 -18.70
C TYR A 80 -3.97 2.20 -18.00
N ARG A 81 -3.61 3.36 -17.44
CA ARG A 81 -2.39 3.57 -16.69
C ARG A 81 -2.68 4.37 -15.44
N ILE A 82 -2.11 3.95 -14.32
CA ILE A 82 -2.21 4.63 -13.04
C ILE A 82 -0.86 5.27 -12.75
N THR A 83 -0.88 6.58 -12.48
CA THR A 83 0.33 7.35 -12.20
C THR A 83 0.29 7.94 -10.80
N LEU A 84 1.46 8.03 -10.16
CA LEU A 84 1.65 8.68 -8.89
C LEU A 84 2.75 9.73 -9.07
N ARG A 85 2.41 11.02 -8.89
CA ARG A 85 3.31 12.15 -9.17
C ARG A 85 3.94 12.04 -10.56
N GLY A 86 3.11 11.72 -11.56
CA GLY A 86 3.52 11.57 -12.96
C GLY A 86 4.30 10.29 -13.30
N VAL A 87 4.68 9.47 -12.32
CA VAL A 87 5.38 8.20 -12.54
C VAL A 87 4.39 7.05 -12.62
N VAL A 88 4.55 6.18 -13.62
CA VAL A 88 3.72 4.99 -13.78
C VAL A 88 3.91 4.03 -12.61
N VAL A 89 2.82 3.69 -11.93
CA VAL A 89 2.81 2.72 -10.82
C VAL A 89 2.03 1.45 -11.14
N GLY A 90 1.22 1.47 -12.20
CA GLY A 90 0.55 0.28 -12.71
C GLY A 90 -0.13 0.53 -14.05
N GLU A 91 -0.28 -0.53 -14.82
CA GLU A 91 -0.95 -0.53 -16.12
C GLU A 91 -1.80 -1.80 -16.23
N GLY A 92 -2.82 -1.78 -17.07
CA GLY A 92 -3.63 -2.95 -17.35
C GLY A 92 -4.54 -2.74 -18.55
N GLU A 93 -5.29 -3.78 -18.90
CA GLU A 93 -6.31 -3.72 -19.94
C GLU A 93 -7.64 -4.18 -19.38
N VAL A 94 -8.72 -3.49 -19.77
CA VAL A 94 -10.09 -3.86 -19.46
C VAL A 94 -10.96 -3.72 -20.71
N PHE A 95 -11.99 -4.55 -20.81
CA PHE A 95 -12.83 -4.64 -22.00
C PHE A 95 -14.28 -4.28 -21.65
N PRO A 96 -14.73 -3.02 -21.87
CA PRO A 96 -16.08 -2.60 -21.53
C PRO A 96 -17.15 -3.57 -22.05
N GLY A 97 -18.11 -3.92 -21.18
CA GLY A 97 -19.16 -4.91 -21.48
C GLY A 97 -18.76 -6.38 -21.31
N MET A 98 -17.49 -6.66 -20.98
CA MET A 98 -17.00 -7.98 -20.60
C MET A 98 -16.78 -8.07 -19.08
N PHE A 99 -16.69 -9.32 -18.61
CA PHE A 99 -16.44 -9.64 -17.20
C PHE A 99 -15.12 -10.38 -17.06
N LEU A 100 -14.44 -10.15 -15.94
CA LEU A 100 -13.25 -10.88 -15.55
C LEU A 100 -13.66 -11.99 -14.58
N ALA A 101 -13.47 -13.24 -15.00
CA ALA A 101 -13.63 -14.42 -14.16
C ALA A 101 -12.27 -14.81 -13.56
N ILE A 102 -12.10 -14.58 -12.25
CA ILE A 102 -10.87 -14.81 -11.50
C ILE A 102 -10.94 -16.18 -10.84
N ASP A 103 -9.89 -16.98 -11.01
CA ASP A 103 -9.71 -18.26 -10.32
C ASP A 103 -9.05 -17.99 -8.95
N PRO A 104 -9.76 -18.18 -7.82
CA PRO A 104 -9.17 -18.05 -6.49
C PRO A 104 -8.21 -19.20 -6.14
N GLY A 105 -8.10 -20.22 -7.00
CA GLY A 105 -7.25 -21.40 -6.83
C GLY A 105 -8.08 -22.69 -6.80
N GLY A 106 -7.55 -23.74 -7.45
CA GLY A 106 -8.11 -25.09 -7.38
C GLY A 106 -9.26 -25.39 -8.34
N ILE A 107 -9.58 -24.50 -9.29
CA ILE A 107 -10.62 -24.73 -10.28
C ILE A 107 -10.04 -25.43 -11.52
N GLY A 108 -10.48 -26.67 -11.78
CA GLY A 108 -10.07 -27.43 -12.96
C GLY A 108 -10.98 -27.24 -14.19
N THR A 109 -12.09 -26.52 -14.04
CA THR A 109 -13.09 -26.35 -15.10
C THR A 109 -12.60 -25.29 -16.09
N PRO A 110 -12.38 -25.64 -17.38
CA PRO A 110 -11.96 -24.65 -18.37
C PRO A 110 -13.09 -23.67 -18.67
N LEU A 111 -12.76 -22.37 -18.73
CA LEU A 111 -13.66 -21.33 -19.21
C LEU A 111 -13.35 -20.98 -20.66
N ILE A 112 -14.39 -20.81 -21.46
CA ILE A 112 -14.27 -20.26 -22.82
C ILE A 112 -14.15 -18.75 -22.66
N GLY A 113 -12.95 -18.20 -22.88
CA GLY A 113 -12.69 -16.77 -22.74
C GLY A 113 -11.24 -16.44 -23.13
N THR A 114 -10.89 -15.15 -23.06
CA THR A 114 -9.49 -14.74 -23.31
C THR A 114 -8.71 -14.84 -22.00
N PRO A 115 -7.69 -15.70 -21.91
CA PRO A 115 -6.89 -15.84 -20.69
C PRO A 115 -6.11 -14.55 -20.39
N THR A 116 -6.01 -14.22 -19.11
CA THR A 116 -5.31 -13.03 -18.59
C THR A 116 -4.94 -13.27 -17.13
N THR A 117 -4.46 -12.22 -16.47
CA THR A 117 -4.20 -12.19 -15.03
C THR A 117 -4.96 -11.02 -14.40
N ASP A 118 -5.47 -11.22 -13.20
CA ASP A 118 -6.02 -10.14 -12.38
C ASP A 118 -4.91 -9.14 -12.01
N PRO A 119 -5.06 -7.84 -12.31
CA PRO A 119 -4.01 -6.85 -12.11
C PRO A 119 -3.74 -6.50 -10.64
N ALA A 120 -4.68 -6.78 -9.72
CA ALA A 120 -4.51 -6.43 -8.31
C ALA A 120 -3.73 -7.50 -7.53
N PHE A 121 -3.98 -8.78 -7.80
CA PHE A 121 -3.46 -9.89 -7.01
C PHE A 121 -2.58 -10.85 -7.79
N GLY A 122 -2.54 -10.75 -9.13
CA GLY A 122 -1.75 -11.63 -9.98
C GLY A 122 -2.40 -13.01 -10.20
N LEU A 123 -3.69 -13.16 -9.92
CA LEU A 123 -4.39 -14.45 -10.03
C LEU A 123 -4.75 -14.78 -11.49
N PRO A 124 -4.72 -16.06 -11.90
CA PRO A 124 -5.21 -16.48 -13.21
C PRO A 124 -6.67 -16.06 -13.42
N ALA A 125 -6.97 -15.52 -14.60
CA ALA A 125 -8.32 -15.04 -14.91
C ALA A 125 -8.65 -15.16 -16.40
N HIS A 126 -9.93 -15.05 -16.74
CA HIS A 126 -10.41 -15.07 -18.12
C HIS A 126 -11.40 -13.93 -18.35
N TRP A 127 -11.26 -13.22 -19.47
CA TRP A 127 -12.30 -12.32 -19.96
C TRP A 127 -13.41 -13.13 -20.62
N ILE A 128 -14.63 -12.99 -20.10
CA ILE A 128 -15.83 -13.72 -20.52
C ILE A 128 -16.95 -12.74 -20.89
N GLU A 129 -17.87 -13.21 -21.73
CA GLU A 129 -19.09 -12.46 -22.07
C GLU A 129 -20.14 -12.58 -20.94
N GLU A 130 -21.09 -11.64 -20.84
CA GLU A 130 -22.17 -11.67 -19.85
C GLU A 130 -22.91 -13.02 -19.82
N LYS A 131 -23.17 -13.62 -20.99
CA LYS A 131 -23.87 -14.91 -21.12
C LYS A 131 -23.19 -16.07 -20.38
N GLN A 132 -21.91 -15.93 -20.06
CA GLN A 132 -21.11 -16.95 -19.37
C GLN A 132 -20.96 -16.69 -17.87
N ARG A 133 -21.42 -15.52 -17.39
CA ARG A 133 -21.24 -15.06 -16.01
C ARG A 133 -21.80 -16.04 -14.99
N GLU A 134 -23.07 -16.44 -15.13
CA GLU A 134 -23.72 -17.36 -14.20
C GLU A 134 -23.00 -18.73 -14.16
N ASN A 135 -22.61 -19.24 -15.33
CA ASN A 135 -21.88 -20.51 -15.43
C ASN A 135 -20.51 -20.44 -14.76
N ALA A 136 -19.77 -19.34 -14.95
CA ALA A 136 -18.48 -19.14 -14.30
C ALA A 136 -18.62 -19.03 -12.77
N GLN A 137 -19.64 -18.32 -12.28
CA GLN A 137 -19.92 -18.24 -10.85
C GLN A 137 -20.30 -19.60 -10.25
N MET A 138 -21.14 -20.38 -10.93
CA MET A 138 -21.48 -21.75 -10.51
C MET A 138 -20.26 -22.69 -10.50
N ALA A 139 -19.29 -22.46 -11.38
CA ALA A 139 -18.03 -23.18 -11.41
C ALA A 139 -17.02 -22.73 -10.34
N GLY A 140 -17.37 -21.72 -9.52
CA GLY A 140 -16.55 -21.23 -8.40
C GLY A 140 -15.68 -20.02 -8.71
N PHE A 141 -15.73 -19.47 -9.92
CA PHE A 141 -14.97 -18.27 -10.26
C PHE A 141 -15.56 -17.02 -9.60
N THR A 142 -14.69 -16.10 -9.18
CA THR A 142 -15.11 -14.76 -8.78
C THR A 142 -15.25 -13.92 -10.04
N VAL A 143 -16.48 -13.54 -10.40
CA VAL A 143 -16.77 -12.79 -11.64
C VAL A 143 -17.06 -11.32 -11.33
N VAL A 144 -16.30 -10.41 -11.94
CA VAL A 144 -16.39 -8.97 -11.73
C VAL A 144 -16.47 -8.20 -13.06
N ASP A 145 -17.14 -7.06 -13.06
CA ASP A 145 -17.23 -6.16 -14.23
C ASP A 145 -15.91 -5.38 -14.46
N SER A 146 -15.76 -4.80 -15.66
CA SER A 146 -14.53 -4.09 -16.06
C SER A 146 -14.22 -2.88 -15.18
N GLU A 147 -15.24 -2.14 -14.75
CA GLU A 147 -15.13 -1.00 -13.85
C GLU A 147 -14.61 -1.42 -12.47
N THR A 148 -15.06 -2.58 -11.97
CA THR A 148 -14.59 -3.19 -10.71
C THR A 148 -13.15 -3.61 -10.81
N VAL A 149 -12.72 -4.22 -11.93
CA VAL A 149 -11.30 -4.59 -12.13
C VAL A 149 -10.41 -3.37 -12.00
N LEU A 150 -10.73 -2.28 -12.71
CA LEU A 150 -9.93 -1.04 -12.66
C LEU A 150 -9.96 -0.42 -11.26
N ALA A 151 -11.13 -0.32 -10.64
CA ALA A 151 -11.27 0.25 -9.30
C ALA A 151 -10.51 -0.56 -8.24
N THR A 152 -10.50 -1.89 -8.36
CA THR A 152 -9.78 -2.80 -7.45
C THR A 152 -8.28 -2.65 -7.62
N HIS A 153 -7.78 -2.58 -8.85
CA HIS A 153 -6.36 -2.32 -9.10
C HIS A 153 -5.92 -0.95 -8.56
N LEU A 154 -6.72 0.10 -8.79
CA LEU A 154 -6.46 1.41 -8.21
C LEU A 154 -6.42 1.36 -6.68
N SER A 155 -7.40 0.72 -6.04
CA SER A 155 -7.44 0.56 -4.59
C SER A 155 -6.19 -0.17 -4.07
N HIS A 156 -5.78 -1.24 -4.74
CA HIS A 156 -4.59 -2.00 -4.39
C HIS A 156 -3.33 -1.13 -4.46
N LEU A 157 -3.10 -0.43 -5.59
CA LEU A 157 -1.94 0.44 -5.75
C LEU A 157 -1.95 1.60 -4.75
N MET A 158 -3.11 2.15 -4.42
CA MET A 158 -3.21 3.17 -3.38
C MET A 158 -2.75 2.64 -2.02
N GLN A 159 -3.13 1.42 -1.64
CA GLN A 159 -2.68 0.79 -0.40
C GLN A 159 -1.17 0.53 -0.42
N VAL A 160 -0.64 -0.06 -1.49
CA VAL A 160 0.81 -0.33 -1.64
C VAL A 160 1.63 0.96 -1.62
N GLN A 161 1.11 2.05 -2.16
CA GLN A 161 1.79 3.34 -2.23
C GLN A 161 1.32 4.33 -1.15
N ALA A 162 0.65 3.88 -0.09
CA ALA A 162 0.02 4.75 0.91
C ALA A 162 1.01 5.76 1.52
N ALA A 163 2.23 5.32 1.84
CA ALA A 163 3.28 6.19 2.37
C ALA A 163 3.67 7.33 1.41
N LYS A 164 3.65 7.07 0.09
CA LYS A 164 3.97 8.08 -0.93
C LYS A 164 2.79 9.01 -1.24
N LEU A 165 1.56 8.51 -1.06
CA LEU A 165 0.34 9.31 -1.13
C LEU A 165 0.24 10.30 0.04
N LEU A 166 0.80 9.97 1.21
CA LEU A 166 0.85 10.87 2.35
C LEU A 166 1.91 11.97 2.13
N SER A 167 1.50 13.10 1.58
CA SER A 167 2.34 14.28 1.44
C SER A 167 2.18 15.24 2.64
N ARG A 168 2.84 16.39 2.56
CA ARG A 168 2.69 17.46 3.55
C ARG A 168 1.25 18.00 3.57
N THR A 169 0.58 18.04 2.43
CA THR A 169 -0.81 18.49 2.31
C THR A 169 -1.74 17.58 3.07
N GLU A 170 -1.74 16.27 2.79
CA GLU A 170 -2.60 15.30 3.48
C GLU A 170 -2.28 15.23 4.98
N THR A 171 -1.01 15.38 5.37
CA THR A 171 -0.63 15.42 6.79
C THR A 171 -1.22 16.66 7.49
N GLN A 172 -1.15 17.82 6.85
CA GLN A 172 -1.70 19.06 7.39
C GLN A 172 -3.23 18.98 7.50
N GLU A 173 -3.91 18.46 6.48
CA GLU A 173 -5.36 18.22 6.50
C GLU A 173 -5.76 17.25 7.61
N LEU A 174 -4.97 16.20 7.85
CA LEU A 174 -5.17 15.26 8.95
C LEU A 174 -5.01 15.94 10.31
N VAL A 175 -3.95 16.74 10.50
CA VAL A 175 -3.74 17.52 11.73
C VAL A 175 -4.93 18.44 11.97
N GLU A 176 -5.37 19.20 10.98
CA GLU A 176 -6.53 20.09 11.09
C GLU A 176 -7.83 19.34 11.40
N HIS A 177 -8.02 18.17 10.80
CA HIS A 177 -9.17 17.32 11.09
C HIS A 177 -9.18 16.87 12.55
N VAL A 178 -8.04 16.42 13.09
CA VAL A 178 -7.93 16.03 14.49
C VAL A 178 -8.05 17.23 15.42
N THR A 179 -7.50 18.39 15.08
CA THR A 179 -7.63 19.62 15.88
C THR A 179 -9.10 20.01 16.05
N ARG A 180 -9.93 19.84 15.02
CA ARG A 180 -11.38 20.10 15.13
C ARG A 180 -12.09 19.11 16.05
N LEU A 181 -11.67 17.84 16.10
CA LEU A 181 -12.31 16.79 16.88
C LEU A 181 -11.82 16.73 18.33
N ALA A 182 -10.52 16.93 18.55
CA ALA A 182 -9.84 16.80 19.83
C ALA A 182 -8.66 17.79 19.92
N PRO A 183 -8.93 19.10 20.04
CA PRO A 183 -7.88 20.14 20.00
C PRO A 183 -6.82 19.94 21.09
N LYS A 184 -7.25 19.63 22.33
CA LYS A 184 -6.36 19.38 23.47
C LYS A 184 -5.40 18.20 23.24
N LEU A 185 -5.78 17.23 22.42
CA LEU A 185 -4.96 16.05 22.16
C LEU A 185 -3.78 16.40 21.24
N ILE A 186 -4.03 17.19 20.19
CA ILE A 186 -3.03 17.40 19.13
C ILE A 186 -2.26 18.71 19.28
N GLU A 187 -2.86 19.79 19.78
CA GLU A 187 -2.20 21.10 19.90
C GLU A 187 -1.01 21.11 20.87
N GLU A 188 -0.98 20.18 21.82
CA GLU A 188 0.16 19.98 22.72
C GLU A 188 1.29 19.17 22.10
N VAL A 189 1.00 18.35 21.08
CA VAL A 189 1.95 17.40 20.49
C VAL A 189 2.50 17.91 19.16
N VAL A 190 1.62 18.29 18.23
CA VAL A 190 1.99 18.77 16.88
C VAL A 190 1.51 20.21 16.73
N PRO A 191 2.39 21.21 16.50
CA PRO A 191 3.83 21.10 16.25
C PRO A 191 4.73 21.25 17.51
N LYS A 192 4.18 21.34 18.73
CA LYS A 192 4.93 21.78 19.92
C LYS A 192 5.99 20.79 20.40
N MET A 193 5.68 19.51 20.46
CA MET A 193 6.62 18.45 20.88
C MET A 193 7.33 17.82 19.69
N VAL A 194 6.60 17.60 18.58
CA VAL A 194 7.15 17.13 17.32
C VAL A 194 6.71 18.02 16.18
N SER A 195 7.62 18.32 15.25
CA SER A 195 7.28 19.10 14.06
C SER A 195 6.29 18.34 13.16
N VAL A 196 5.55 19.06 12.30
CA VAL A 196 4.69 18.43 11.28
C VAL A 196 5.50 17.50 10.36
N ALA A 197 6.78 17.83 10.07
CA ALA A 197 7.65 16.99 9.26
C ALA A 197 8.03 15.68 9.97
N THR A 198 8.31 15.74 11.28
CA THR A 198 8.56 14.55 12.11
C THR A 198 7.30 13.69 12.17
N PHE A 199 6.14 14.29 12.40
CA PHE A 199 4.86 13.59 12.42
C PHE A 199 4.55 12.91 11.09
N GLN A 200 4.69 13.63 9.97
CA GLN A 200 4.59 13.06 8.63
C GLN A 200 5.51 11.86 8.47
N LYS A 201 6.79 11.98 8.87
CA LYS A 201 7.75 10.89 8.68
C LYS A 201 7.40 9.67 9.52
N VAL A 202 6.91 9.83 10.75
CA VAL A 202 6.40 8.73 11.58
C VAL A 202 5.25 8.01 10.87
N LEU A 203 4.23 8.75 10.40
CA LEU A 203 3.10 8.16 9.68
C LEU A 203 3.54 7.44 8.40
N GLN A 204 4.48 8.02 7.65
CA GLN A 204 5.05 7.38 6.45
C GLN A 204 5.76 6.08 6.80
N LEU A 205 6.54 6.02 7.88
CA LEU A 205 7.22 4.79 8.31
C LEU A 205 6.21 3.70 8.69
N LEU A 206 5.09 4.04 9.33
CA LEU A 206 4.00 3.09 9.60
C LEU A 206 3.38 2.56 8.30
N LEU A 207 3.03 3.47 7.38
CA LEU A 207 2.40 3.13 6.10
C LEU A 207 3.32 2.36 5.15
N GLU A 208 4.64 2.61 5.19
CA GLU A 208 5.65 1.84 4.44
C GLU A 208 5.56 0.34 4.80
N GLU A 209 5.11 0.03 6.01
CA GLU A 209 4.92 -1.30 6.57
C GLU A 209 3.45 -1.75 6.59
N SER A 210 2.62 -1.07 5.79
CA SER A 210 1.19 -1.33 5.71
C SER A 210 0.45 -1.19 7.06
N VAL A 211 1.03 -0.54 8.07
CA VAL A 211 0.32 -0.27 9.33
C VAL A 211 -0.64 0.89 9.13
N HIS A 212 -1.94 0.62 9.30
CA HIS A 212 -2.97 1.64 9.20
C HIS A 212 -2.85 2.68 10.33
N VAL A 213 -3.04 3.95 9.98
CA VAL A 213 -2.93 5.10 10.89
C VAL A 213 -4.30 5.65 11.34
N ARG A 214 -5.35 4.84 11.20
CA ARG A 214 -6.73 5.19 11.57
C ARG A 214 -6.92 5.46 13.06
N ASP A 215 -6.14 4.80 13.92
CA ASP A 215 -6.13 5.07 15.36
C ASP A 215 -5.17 6.22 15.68
N ILE A 216 -5.53 7.40 15.16
CA ILE A 216 -4.71 8.60 15.29
C ILE A 216 -4.57 9.06 16.75
N ARG A 217 -5.51 8.66 17.61
CA ARG A 217 -5.48 8.99 19.03
C ARG A 217 -4.32 8.29 19.72
N THR A 218 -4.24 6.96 19.59
CA THR A 218 -3.14 6.18 20.16
C THR A 218 -1.79 6.60 19.60
N ILE A 219 -1.73 6.97 18.31
CA ILE A 219 -0.52 7.53 17.70
C ILE A 219 -0.09 8.81 18.42
N ILE A 220 -1.01 9.77 18.60
CA ILE A 220 -0.68 11.06 19.22
C ILE A 220 -0.33 10.90 20.71
N GLU A 221 -1.02 10.02 21.44
CA GLU A 221 -0.73 9.73 22.85
C GLU A 221 0.67 9.11 23.02
N ALA A 222 1.02 8.13 22.18
CA ALA A 222 2.36 7.54 22.18
C ALA A 222 3.45 8.56 21.82
N LEU A 223 3.16 9.47 20.88
CA LEU A 223 4.07 10.57 20.58
C LEU A 223 4.22 11.54 21.76
N ALA A 224 3.14 11.90 22.44
CA ALA A 224 3.18 12.78 23.61
C ALA A 224 4.03 12.19 24.74
N GLU A 225 3.95 10.88 24.98
CA GLU A 225 4.71 10.19 26.01
C GLU A 225 6.22 10.18 25.72
N HIS A 226 6.61 9.98 24.46
CA HIS A 226 8.00 9.72 24.08
C HIS A 226 8.75 10.91 23.47
N ALA A 227 8.05 11.88 22.86
CA ALA A 227 8.64 13.06 22.25
C ALA A 227 9.54 13.91 23.18
N PRO A 228 9.31 13.99 24.52
CA PRO A 228 10.24 14.69 25.41
C PRO A 228 11.64 14.07 25.47
N HIS A 229 11.75 12.78 25.16
CA HIS A 229 13.00 12.01 25.28
C HIS A 229 13.71 11.82 23.94
N THR A 230 12.95 11.79 22.84
CA THR A 230 13.49 11.59 21.49
C THR A 230 12.61 12.26 20.44
N THR A 231 13.25 12.83 19.42
CA THR A 231 12.57 13.40 18.25
C THR A 231 12.91 12.64 16.96
N ASP A 232 13.69 11.56 17.06
CA ASP A 232 14.00 10.70 15.93
C ASP A 232 12.72 10.00 15.42
N PRO A 233 12.30 10.24 14.16
CA PRO A 233 11.10 9.62 13.62
C PRO A 233 11.14 8.08 13.63
N VAL A 234 12.33 7.48 13.53
CA VAL A 234 12.44 6.01 13.50
C VAL A 234 12.15 5.41 14.87
N GLU A 235 12.76 5.95 15.93
CA GLU A 235 12.46 5.52 17.29
C GLU A 235 11.01 5.85 17.69
N LEU A 236 10.50 7.03 17.32
CA LEU A 236 9.09 7.38 17.57
C LEU A 236 8.13 6.42 16.86
N ALA A 237 8.39 6.06 15.60
CA ALA A 237 7.59 5.08 14.88
C ALA A 237 7.61 3.70 15.58
N ARG A 238 8.77 3.26 16.09
CA ARG A 238 8.88 2.03 16.87
C ARG A 238 7.99 2.07 18.13
N ARG A 239 8.01 3.18 18.87
CA ARG A 239 7.15 3.39 20.05
C ARG A 239 5.67 3.36 19.70
N VAL A 240 5.29 4.05 18.63
CA VAL A 240 3.92 4.07 18.12
C VAL A 240 3.46 2.67 17.70
N ARG A 241 4.31 1.87 17.04
CA ARG A 241 3.99 0.49 16.68
C ARG A 241 3.69 -0.38 17.90
N MET A 242 4.45 -0.25 18.99
CA MET A 242 4.16 -0.97 20.23
C MET A 242 2.79 -0.59 20.81
N ALA A 243 2.47 0.71 20.81
CA ALA A 243 1.15 1.19 21.25
C ALA A 243 0.01 0.69 20.34
N LEU A 244 0.27 0.54 19.05
CA LEU A 244 -0.66 -0.01 18.06
C LEU A 244 -0.64 -1.55 17.96
N SER A 245 0.09 -2.25 18.82
CA SER A 245 0.27 -3.71 18.74
C SER A 245 -1.03 -4.51 18.57
N PRO A 246 -2.15 -4.21 19.29
CA PRO A 246 -3.38 -4.97 19.09
C PRO A 246 -3.98 -4.76 17.70
N ALA A 247 -3.91 -3.53 17.17
CA ALA A 247 -4.42 -3.20 15.85
C ALA A 247 -3.57 -3.83 14.74
N ILE A 248 -2.23 -3.83 14.90
CA ILE A 248 -1.30 -4.45 13.95
C ILE A 248 -1.53 -5.97 13.91
N VAL A 249 -1.58 -6.63 15.07
CA VAL A 249 -1.82 -8.08 15.13
C VAL A 249 -3.19 -8.44 14.56
N GLN A 250 -4.23 -7.69 14.90
CA GLN A 250 -5.57 -7.92 14.35
C GLN A 250 -5.62 -7.71 12.83
N GLN A 251 -4.84 -6.77 12.30
CA GLN A 251 -4.77 -6.54 10.85
C GLN A 251 -4.13 -7.72 10.11
N ILE A 252 -3.13 -8.37 10.71
CA ILE A 252 -2.39 -9.49 10.10
C ILE A 252 -3.14 -10.81 10.27
N TYR A 253 -3.62 -11.09 11.48
CA TYR A 253 -4.16 -12.40 11.87
C TYR A 253 -5.68 -12.43 12.04
N GLY A 254 -6.36 -11.29 11.91
CA GLY A 254 -7.80 -11.18 12.17
C GLY A 254 -8.11 -11.40 13.66
N SER A 255 -9.11 -12.24 13.95
CA SER A 255 -9.58 -12.50 15.31
C SER A 255 -8.90 -13.69 16.00
N VAL A 256 -7.83 -14.25 15.42
CA VAL A 256 -7.16 -15.44 15.94
C VAL A 256 -6.27 -15.08 17.13
N LYS A 257 -6.32 -15.89 18.20
CA LYS A 257 -5.51 -15.69 19.42
C LYS A 257 -4.17 -16.41 19.43
N GLU A 258 -4.04 -17.46 18.62
CA GLU A 258 -2.78 -18.19 18.45
C GLU A 258 -2.13 -17.73 17.14
N LEU A 259 -0.99 -17.06 17.26
CA LEU A 259 -0.28 -16.44 16.15
C LEU A 259 0.78 -17.42 15.65
N GLU A 260 0.57 -17.97 14.47
CA GLU A 260 1.62 -18.72 13.78
C GLU A 260 2.63 -17.73 13.18
N VAL A 261 3.86 -17.75 13.69
CA VAL A 261 4.94 -16.86 13.24
C VAL A 261 6.04 -17.64 12.55
N ILE A 262 6.68 -16.99 11.59
CA ILE A 262 7.97 -17.43 11.05
C ILE A 262 9.04 -16.97 12.05
N ALA A 263 9.97 -17.86 12.38
CA ALA A 263 11.10 -17.55 13.24
C ALA A 263 12.42 -17.56 12.45
N ILE A 264 13.50 -17.06 13.05
CA ILE A 264 14.86 -17.18 12.51
C ILE A 264 15.59 -18.27 13.30
N GLU A 265 16.43 -19.05 12.63
CA GLU A 265 17.30 -20.03 13.29
C GLU A 265 18.18 -19.32 14.36
N PRO A 266 18.32 -19.86 15.59
CA PRO A 266 18.98 -19.16 16.71
C PRO A 266 20.45 -18.76 16.49
N GLY A 267 21.22 -19.55 15.72
CA GLY A 267 22.57 -19.19 15.29
C GLY A 267 22.57 -17.95 14.38
N LEU A 268 21.71 -17.96 13.37
CA LEU A 268 21.53 -16.84 12.44
C LEU A 268 21.00 -15.59 13.14
N GLU A 269 20.03 -15.71 14.04
CA GLU A 269 19.50 -14.58 14.81
C GLU A 269 20.60 -13.88 15.62
N ARG A 270 21.48 -14.65 16.28
CA ARG A 270 22.62 -14.08 17.03
C ARG A 270 23.60 -13.34 16.13
N LEU A 271 23.89 -13.87 14.93
CA LEU A 271 24.74 -13.21 13.94
C LEU A 271 24.09 -11.90 13.46
N LEU A 272 22.79 -11.92 13.16
CA LEU A 272 22.03 -10.74 12.75
C LEU A 272 22.01 -9.68 13.84
N MET A 273 21.76 -10.06 15.09
CA MET A 273 21.81 -9.16 16.24
C MET A 273 23.19 -8.49 16.34
N GLN A 274 24.28 -9.25 16.21
CA GLN A 274 25.63 -8.66 16.27
C GLN A 274 25.91 -7.69 15.11
N ALA A 275 25.44 -8.00 13.90
CA ALA A 275 25.66 -7.16 12.72
C ALA A 275 24.80 -5.89 12.73
N LEU A 276 23.55 -5.97 13.22
CA LEU A 276 22.52 -4.96 13.01
C LEU A 276 22.17 -4.12 14.25
N SER A 277 22.53 -4.52 15.47
CA SER A 277 22.11 -3.83 16.71
C SER A 277 22.97 -2.61 17.12
N GLY A 278 24.07 -2.32 16.42
CA GLY A 278 25.03 -1.28 16.80
C GLY A 278 24.89 0.07 16.08
N ALA A 279 25.25 1.16 16.78
CA ALA A 279 25.30 2.54 16.23
C ALA A 279 26.35 2.72 15.11
N ALA A 280 27.37 1.87 15.08
CA ALA A 280 28.18 1.62 13.89
C ALA A 280 27.58 0.40 13.20
N SER A 281 26.56 0.62 12.35
CA SER A 281 25.94 -0.44 11.55
C SER A 281 27.03 -1.29 10.90
N GLY A 282 27.17 -2.54 11.33
CA GLY A 282 27.85 -3.53 10.52
C GLY A 282 27.04 -3.67 9.24
N ALA A 283 27.69 -3.67 8.07
CA ALA A 283 27.01 -4.09 6.87
C ALA A 283 26.73 -5.59 7.01
N LEU A 284 25.50 -6.02 6.73
CA LEU A 284 25.22 -7.44 6.58
C LEU A 284 26.09 -7.98 5.45
N ASP A 285 26.64 -9.18 5.62
CA ASP A 285 27.30 -9.86 4.50
C ASP A 285 26.29 -10.01 3.34
N PRO A 286 26.64 -9.61 2.11
CA PRO A 286 25.73 -9.67 0.97
C PRO A 286 25.19 -11.08 0.69
N GLY A 287 25.99 -12.12 0.90
CA GLY A 287 25.57 -13.51 0.71
C GLY A 287 24.53 -13.93 1.76
N VAL A 288 24.72 -13.52 3.01
CA VAL A 288 23.71 -13.74 4.07
C VAL A 288 22.42 -12.98 3.77
N ALA A 289 22.51 -11.74 3.28
CA ALA A 289 21.35 -10.91 2.93
C ALA A 289 20.55 -11.51 1.77
N GLU A 290 21.23 -12.03 0.74
CA GLU A 290 20.62 -12.70 -0.41
C GLU A 290 19.97 -14.02 0.00
N MET A 291 20.65 -14.83 0.81
CA MET A 291 20.09 -16.07 1.36
C MET A 291 18.80 -15.80 2.15
N LEU A 292 18.84 -14.84 3.08
CA LEU A 292 17.66 -14.47 3.88
C LEU A 292 16.50 -13.99 3.03
N SER A 293 16.78 -13.15 2.04
CA SER A 293 15.78 -12.62 1.12
C SER A 293 15.12 -13.73 0.30
N LYS A 294 15.91 -14.70 -0.19
CA LYS A 294 15.38 -15.87 -0.91
C LYS A 294 14.55 -16.76 0.00
N SER A 295 15.07 -17.15 1.17
CA SER A 295 14.34 -17.98 2.12
C SER A 295 13.04 -17.32 2.60
N ALA A 296 13.08 -16.01 2.86
CA ALA A 296 11.90 -15.22 3.22
C ALA A 296 10.83 -15.24 2.12
N SER A 297 11.23 -15.07 0.86
CA SER A 297 10.32 -15.16 -0.29
C SER A 297 9.70 -16.55 -0.41
N ASP A 298 10.53 -17.61 -0.34
CA ASP A 298 10.06 -18.99 -0.49
C ASP A 298 9.10 -19.41 0.63
N VAL A 299 9.37 -18.99 1.87
CA VAL A 299 8.50 -19.27 3.02
C VAL A 299 7.22 -18.43 2.96
N ALA A 300 7.31 -17.16 2.59
CA ALA A 300 6.13 -16.29 2.44
C ALA A 300 5.16 -16.85 1.40
N ASN A 301 5.65 -17.26 0.23
CA ASN A 301 4.83 -17.88 -0.81
C ASN A 301 4.16 -19.17 -0.33
N ARG A 302 4.87 -20.03 0.41
CA ARG A 302 4.32 -21.25 1.00
C ARG A 302 3.23 -21.00 2.05
N GLN A 303 3.37 -19.95 2.87
CA GLN A 303 2.32 -19.58 3.83
C GLN A 303 1.08 -19.06 3.11
N GLU A 304 1.27 -18.28 2.05
CA GLU A 304 0.20 -17.77 1.22
C GLU A 304 -0.59 -18.90 0.53
N GLU A 305 0.08 -19.90 -0.04
CA GLU A 305 -0.55 -21.09 -0.62
C GLU A 305 -1.42 -21.86 0.38
N LYS A 306 -1.08 -21.80 1.68
CA LYS A 306 -1.87 -22.39 2.77
C LYS A 306 -2.97 -21.48 3.30
N GLY A 307 -3.07 -20.25 2.81
CA GLY A 307 -4.00 -19.25 3.33
C GLY A 307 -3.67 -18.74 4.74
N VAL A 308 -2.41 -18.87 5.17
CA VAL A 308 -1.94 -18.40 6.49
C VAL A 308 -1.11 -17.12 6.30
N PRO A 309 -1.23 -16.10 7.17
CA PRO A 309 -0.41 -14.90 7.08
C PRO A 309 1.09 -15.20 7.16
N ALA A 310 1.87 -14.61 6.26
CA ALA A 310 3.33 -14.63 6.33
C ALA A 310 3.82 -13.50 7.26
N CYS A 311 4.22 -13.86 8.49
CA CYS A 311 4.70 -12.89 9.47
C CYS A 311 5.96 -13.40 10.18
N LEU A 312 7.07 -12.68 10.03
CA LEU A 312 8.34 -12.94 10.68
C LEU A 312 8.40 -12.25 12.04
N LEU A 313 8.67 -13.01 13.09
CA LEU A 313 8.92 -12.49 14.44
C LEU A 313 10.41 -12.34 14.68
N VAL A 314 10.85 -11.17 15.12
CA VAL A 314 12.27 -10.87 15.39
C VAL A 314 12.45 -10.04 16.67
N PRO A 315 13.65 -10.00 17.27
CA PRO A 315 13.97 -9.08 18.35
C PRO A 315 13.82 -7.62 17.91
N ASP A 316 13.37 -6.75 18.84
CA ASP A 316 13.17 -5.31 18.65
C ASP A 316 14.34 -4.62 17.94
N ALA A 317 15.57 -4.94 18.34
CA ALA A 317 16.79 -4.28 17.88
C ALA A 317 17.03 -4.43 16.37
N ILE A 318 16.54 -5.51 15.75
CA ILE A 318 16.77 -5.79 14.33
C ILE A 318 15.52 -5.64 13.48
N ARG A 319 14.35 -5.39 14.07
CA ARG A 319 13.06 -5.38 13.40
C ARG A 319 13.01 -4.43 12.19
N ASN A 320 13.46 -3.18 12.36
CA ASN A 320 13.46 -2.21 11.27
C ASN A 320 14.44 -2.60 10.14
N ALA A 321 15.63 -3.07 10.49
CA ALA A 321 16.62 -3.53 9.51
C ALA A 321 16.10 -4.72 8.71
N MET A 322 15.52 -5.72 9.38
CA MET A 322 14.92 -6.90 8.75
C MET A 322 13.72 -6.52 7.87
N SER A 323 12.83 -5.67 8.36
CA SER A 323 11.68 -5.17 7.58
C SER A 323 12.14 -4.48 6.29
N ARG A 324 13.15 -3.60 6.36
CA ARG A 324 13.71 -2.93 5.18
C ARG A 324 14.41 -3.88 4.22
N LEU A 325 15.17 -4.84 4.74
CA LEU A 325 15.89 -5.83 3.94
C LEU A 325 14.91 -6.72 3.15
N LEU A 326 13.90 -7.25 3.83
CA LEU A 326 13.02 -8.27 3.27
C LEU A 326 11.87 -7.71 2.44
N ARG A 327 11.46 -6.44 2.62
CA ARG A 327 10.30 -5.84 1.93
C ARG A 327 10.35 -5.99 0.41
N ARG A 328 11.54 -5.86 -0.20
CA ARG A 328 11.68 -5.96 -1.66
C ARG A 328 11.57 -7.40 -2.16
N ALA A 329 12.14 -8.34 -1.42
CA ALA A 329 12.18 -9.75 -1.81
C ALA A 329 10.87 -10.48 -1.50
N ALA A 330 10.22 -10.13 -0.38
CA ALA A 330 8.95 -10.70 0.06
C ALA A 330 7.96 -9.59 0.44
N PRO A 331 7.30 -8.92 -0.52
CA PRO A 331 6.44 -7.76 -0.24
C PRO A 331 5.23 -8.05 0.65
N ARG A 332 4.76 -9.31 0.69
CA ARG A 332 3.65 -9.76 1.53
C ARG A 332 4.09 -10.23 2.93
N LEU A 333 5.40 -10.37 3.16
CA LEU A 333 5.94 -10.75 4.47
C LEU A 333 5.90 -9.56 5.43
N GLN A 334 5.12 -9.70 6.49
CA GLN A 334 5.12 -8.74 7.59
C GLN A 334 6.24 -9.06 8.58
N VAL A 335 6.80 -8.05 9.23
CA VAL A 335 7.85 -8.22 10.25
C VAL A 335 7.43 -7.57 11.55
N LEU A 336 7.24 -8.38 12.58
CA LEU A 336 6.88 -7.95 13.93
C LEU A 336 8.04 -8.07 14.90
N ALA A 337 8.13 -7.12 15.82
CA ALA A 337 8.98 -7.25 17.00
C ALA A 337 8.29 -8.07 18.08
N HIS A 338 9.06 -8.67 18.99
CA HIS A 338 8.50 -9.34 20.17
C HIS A 338 7.63 -8.38 21.01
N SER A 339 8.05 -7.13 21.14
CA SER A 339 7.30 -6.07 21.83
C SER A 339 5.98 -5.67 21.15
N GLU A 340 5.74 -6.13 19.92
CA GLU A 340 4.53 -5.82 19.15
C GLU A 340 3.48 -6.95 19.26
N ILE A 341 3.75 -7.99 20.04
CA ILE A 341 2.80 -9.05 20.33
C ILE A 341 2.07 -8.72 21.65
N PRO A 342 0.74 -8.53 21.63
CA PRO A 342 -0.01 -8.31 22.87
C PRO A 342 0.03 -9.55 23.76
N ASP A 343 0.15 -9.36 25.07
CA ASP A 343 0.17 -10.42 26.10
C ASP A 343 -1.05 -11.36 26.07
N THR A 344 -2.13 -10.96 25.38
CA THR A 344 -3.37 -11.72 25.21
C THR A 344 -3.27 -12.83 24.15
N HIS A 345 -2.17 -12.91 23.41
CA HIS A 345 -1.96 -13.86 22.32
C HIS A 345 -0.90 -14.90 22.66
N LEU A 346 -1.06 -16.10 22.10
CA LEU A 346 -0.06 -17.17 22.19
C LEU A 346 0.73 -17.22 20.88
N ILE A 347 2.04 -17.43 20.98
CA ILE A 347 2.92 -17.56 19.82
C ILE A 347 3.11 -19.05 19.51
N ARG A 348 2.83 -19.45 18.28
CA ARG A 348 3.18 -20.76 17.73
C ARG A 348 4.27 -20.59 16.68
N ILE A 349 5.42 -21.24 16.88
CA ILE A 349 6.49 -21.23 15.88
C ILE A 349 6.06 -22.12 14.71
N GLY A 350 5.96 -21.53 13.53
CA GLY A 350 5.74 -22.20 12.26
C GLY A 350 7.06 -22.48 11.55
N PRO A 351 7.25 -22.01 10.30
CA PRO A 351 8.51 -22.18 9.58
C PRO A 351 9.69 -21.43 10.22
N ILE A 352 10.90 -21.96 10.04
CA ILE A 352 12.16 -21.33 10.49
C ILE A 352 12.98 -20.90 9.28
N LEU A 353 13.40 -19.62 9.24
CA LEU A 353 14.33 -19.10 8.25
C LEU A 353 15.76 -19.48 8.59
N GLY A 354 16.50 -19.96 7.59
CA GLY A 354 17.89 -20.38 7.74
C GLY A 354 18.08 -21.88 8.01
N GLU A 355 17.00 -22.65 8.18
CA GLU A 355 17.08 -24.09 8.02
C GLU A 355 17.31 -24.40 6.53
N LEU A 356 18.48 -24.97 6.21
CA LEU A 356 18.67 -25.66 4.94
C LEU A 356 17.61 -26.74 4.88
N ALA A 357 16.72 -26.67 3.88
CA ALA A 357 15.80 -27.77 3.59
C ALA A 357 16.64 -29.04 3.42
N ALA A 358 16.45 -30.00 4.32
CA ALA A 358 17.08 -31.31 4.24
C ALA A 358 16.55 -32.11 3.05
#